data_AF-A0A928XPT1-F1
#
_entry.id   AF-A0A928XPT1-F1
#
_cell.length_a   1.000
_cell.length_b   1.000
_cell.length_c   1.000
_cell.angle_alpha   90.00
_cell.angle_beta   90.00
_cell.angle_gamma   90.00
#
_symmetry.space_group_name_H-M   'P 1'
#
loop_
_entity.id
_entity.type
_entity.pdbx_description
1 polymer ?
#
loop_
_entity_poly.entity_id
_entity_poly.type
_entity_poly.pdbx_seq_one_letter_code
_entity_poly.pdbx_strand_id
1 'polypeptide(L)'
;MPIVALAIVGLLGIVGGFVASRVGRSRSAADPSSAFTRWWRIARWIGLALAVASWPLTGFMAYPYAGANGRPGHVAGIPFMAAYFDDQGRDYVGTQTMVAVLANAVFWYLFPRLVVVVTDTVRQRRQRARATAN
;
A
#
# COMPACT_ATOMS: atom_id res chain seq x y z
N MET A 1 -6.11 2.03 -19.64
CA MET A 1 -5.59 0.69 -19.26
C MET A 1 -4.68 0.68 -18.01
N PRO A 2 -3.68 1.57 -17.82
CA PRO A 2 -2.77 1.46 -16.66
C PRO A 2 -3.45 1.72 -15.30
N ILE A 3 -4.49 2.56 -15.29
CA ILE A 3 -5.24 2.93 -14.07
C ILE A 3 -5.89 1.74 -13.38
N VAL A 4 -6.61 0.92 -14.17
CA VAL A 4 -7.39 -0.20 -13.64
C VAL A 4 -6.45 -1.24 -13.04
N ALA A 5 -5.30 -1.49 -13.68
CA ALA A 5 -4.28 -2.37 -13.15
C ALA A 5 -3.72 -1.86 -11.80
N LEU A 6 -3.41 -0.56 -11.69
CA LEU A 6 -2.96 0.05 -10.44
C LEU A 6 -4.03 -0.03 -9.34
N ALA A 7 -5.29 0.23 -9.67
CA ALA A 7 -6.40 0.12 -8.73
C ALA A 7 -6.59 -1.33 -8.23
N ILE A 8 -6.46 -2.32 -9.11
CA ILE A 8 -6.51 -3.75 -8.73
C ILE A 8 -5.34 -4.08 -7.80
N VAL A 9 -4.12 -3.66 -8.12
CA VAL A 9 -2.94 -3.87 -7.27
C VAL A 9 -3.12 -3.20 -5.91
N GLY A 10 -3.62 -1.97 -5.88
CA GLY A 10 -3.94 -1.25 -4.65
C GLY A 10 -4.96 -2.00 -3.80
N LEU A 11 -6.04 -2.47 -4.40
CA LEU A 11 -7.09 -3.21 -3.70
C LEU A 11 -6.56 -4.54 -3.13
N LEU A 12 -5.83 -5.31 -3.93
CA LEU A 12 -5.18 -6.55 -3.49
C LEU A 12 -4.20 -6.28 -2.35
N GLY A 13 -3.46 -5.18 -2.41
CA GLY A 13 -2.55 -4.75 -1.35
C GLY A 13 -3.28 -4.42 -0.04
N ILE A 14 -4.42 -3.72 -0.10
CA ILE A 14 -5.24 -3.43 1.08
C ILE A 14 -5.80 -4.72 1.67
N VAL A 15 -6.44 -5.57 0.85
CA VAL A 15 -7.04 -6.84 1.29
C VAL A 15 -5.97 -7.75 1.91
N GLY A 16 -4.86 -7.96 1.19
CA GLY A 16 -3.74 -8.76 1.67
C GLY A 16 -3.13 -8.19 2.94
N GLY A 17 -2.94 -6.87 3.01
CA GLY A 17 -2.42 -6.18 4.18
C GLY A 17 -3.34 -6.25 5.40
N PHE A 18 -4.67 -6.27 5.21
CA PHE A 18 -5.63 -6.47 6.29
C PHE A 18 -5.58 -7.91 6.83
N VAL A 19 -5.51 -8.90 5.94
CA VAL A 19 -5.31 -10.31 6.32
C VAL A 19 -3.99 -10.47 7.06
N ALA A 20 -2.90 -9.91 6.54
CA ALA A 20 -1.60 -9.90 7.20
C ALA A 20 -1.67 -9.20 8.59
N SER A 21 -2.48 -8.16 8.74
CA SER A 21 -2.72 -7.48 10.02
C SER A 21 -3.50 -8.29 11.03
N ARG A 22 -4.37 -9.21 10.59
CA ARG A 22 -5.01 -10.19 11.46
C ARG A 22 -4.00 -11.25 11.90
N VAL A 23 -3.31 -11.86 10.94
CA VAL A 23 -2.33 -12.94 11.19
C VAL A 23 -1.16 -12.45 12.05
N GLY A 24 -0.58 -11.31 11.70
CA GLY A 24 0.57 -10.73 12.41
C GLY A 24 0.22 -10.35 13.84
N ARG A 25 -0.99 -9.83 14.10
CA ARG A 25 -1.46 -9.58 15.48
C ARG A 25 -1.56 -10.87 16.29
N SER A 26 -2.18 -11.91 15.74
CA SER A 26 -2.29 -13.20 16.43
C SER A 26 -0.92 -13.82 16.73
N ARG A 27 0.00 -13.81 15.75
CA ARG A 27 1.37 -14.34 15.93
C ARG A 27 2.17 -13.54 16.94
N SER A 28 2.08 -12.20 16.89
CA SER A 28 2.81 -11.35 17.84
C SER A 28 2.27 -11.40 19.26
N ALA A 29 1.00 -11.74 19.44
CA ALA A 29 0.43 -11.99 20.77
C ALA A 29 0.88 -13.34 21.34
N ALA A 30 1.03 -14.36 20.49
CA ALA A 30 1.48 -15.68 20.90
C ALA A 30 2.98 -15.72 21.28
N ASP A 31 3.82 -14.97 20.55
CA ASP A 31 5.27 -14.90 20.82
C ASP A 31 5.79 -13.45 20.77
N PRO A 32 5.74 -12.72 21.89
CA PRO A 32 6.11 -11.31 21.95
C PRO A 32 7.61 -11.03 21.81
N SER A 33 8.48 -12.00 22.12
CA SER A 33 9.93 -11.84 22.12
C SER A 33 10.58 -12.23 20.78
N SER A 34 9.82 -12.89 19.89
CA SER A 34 10.31 -13.25 18.56
C SER A 34 10.81 -12.06 17.73
N ALA A 35 11.81 -12.33 16.88
CA ALA A 35 12.28 -11.37 15.88
C ALA A 35 11.13 -10.91 14.95
N PHE A 36 10.16 -11.78 14.69
CA PHE A 36 8.94 -11.45 13.95
C PHE A 36 8.17 -10.30 14.62
N THR A 37 7.92 -10.37 15.93
CA THR A 37 7.18 -9.34 16.66
C THR A 37 7.91 -8.00 16.68
N ARG A 38 9.24 -8.01 16.80
CA ARG A 38 10.05 -6.79 16.67
C ARG A 38 9.87 -6.15 15.30
N TRP A 39 10.04 -6.92 14.21
CA TRP A 39 9.87 -6.42 12.85
C TRP A 39 8.43 -5.99 12.56
N TRP A 40 7.44 -6.68 13.12
CA TRP A 40 6.03 -6.32 13.03
C TRP A 40 5.73 -4.94 13.63
N ARG A 41 6.31 -4.64 14.81
CA ARG A 41 6.19 -3.32 15.46
C ARG A 41 6.87 -2.23 14.63
N ILE A 42 8.08 -2.49 14.12
CA ILE A 42 8.79 -1.55 13.24
C ILE A 42 7.96 -1.27 11.98
N ALA A 43 7.42 -2.30 11.34
CA ALA A 43 6.59 -2.18 10.15
C ALA A 43 5.32 -1.35 10.38
N ARG A 44 4.74 -1.38 11.60
CA ARG A 44 3.62 -0.51 11.96
C ARG A 44 4.01 0.97 11.93
N TRP A 45 5.18 1.31 12.48
CA TRP A 45 5.67 2.69 12.51
C TRP A 45 6.09 3.18 11.12
N ILE A 46 6.79 2.33 10.36
CA ILE A 46 7.13 2.63 8.96
C ILE A 46 5.85 2.85 8.15
N GLY A 47 4.86 1.97 8.30
CA GLY A 47 3.57 2.11 7.62
C GLY A 47 2.86 3.41 7.99
N LEU A 48 2.88 3.80 9.27
CA LEU A 48 2.30 5.07 9.71
C LEU A 48 3.03 6.27 9.08
N ALA A 49 4.37 6.24 9.07
CA ALA A 49 5.16 7.28 8.44
C ALA A 49 4.87 7.38 6.93
N LEU A 50 4.77 6.25 6.23
CA LEU A 50 4.42 6.22 4.80
C LEU A 50 2.99 6.71 4.55
N ALA A 51 2.03 6.36 5.41
CA ALA A 51 0.66 6.84 5.29
C ALA A 51 0.58 8.36 5.44
N VAL A 52 1.27 8.94 6.42
CA VAL A 52 1.34 10.40 6.60
C VAL A 52 2.08 11.06 5.44
N ALA A 53 3.22 10.49 5.01
CA ALA A 53 4.00 11.02 3.89
C ALA A 53 3.24 10.92 2.55
N SER A 54 2.29 10.00 2.41
CA SER A 54 1.51 9.85 1.18
C SER A 54 0.65 11.07 0.86
N TRP A 55 0.24 11.86 1.86
CA TRP A 55 -0.50 13.11 1.66
C TRP A 55 0.29 14.16 0.85
N PRO A 56 1.43 14.69 1.34
CA PRO A 56 2.19 15.68 0.59
C PRO A 56 2.82 15.10 -0.69
N LEU A 57 3.18 13.81 -0.70
CA LEU A 57 3.75 13.16 -1.88
C LEU A 57 2.76 12.95 -3.01
N THR A 58 1.44 12.98 -2.74
CA THR A 58 0.42 12.84 -3.78
C THR A 58 0.61 13.91 -4.86
N GLY A 59 0.85 15.17 -4.48
CA GLY A 59 1.12 16.26 -5.42
C GLY A 59 2.42 16.10 -6.24
N PHE A 60 3.45 15.48 -5.65
CA PHE A 60 4.73 15.21 -6.34
C PHE A 60 4.68 13.96 -7.24
N MET A 61 3.75 13.05 -7.03
CA MET A 61 3.54 11.84 -7.83
C MET A 61 2.57 12.07 -8.99
N ALA A 62 2.55 13.28 -9.55
CA ALA A 62 1.77 13.61 -10.73
C ALA A 62 2.43 13.02 -11.98
N TYR A 63 1.71 12.22 -12.75
CA TYR A 63 2.14 11.71 -14.06
C TYR A 63 1.17 12.13 -15.16
N PRO A 64 1.67 12.34 -16.39
CA PRO A 64 0.83 12.75 -17.50
C PRO A 64 -0.22 11.67 -17.81
N TYR A 65 -1.47 12.09 -17.95
CA TYR A 65 -2.58 11.23 -18.32
C TYR A 65 -3.51 11.98 -19.27
N ALA A 66 -3.69 11.45 -20.49
CA ALA A 66 -4.68 11.98 -21.41
C ALA A 66 -6.08 11.57 -20.95
N GLY A 67 -6.92 12.55 -20.65
CA GLY A 67 -8.31 12.31 -20.26
C GLY A 67 -9.11 11.64 -21.38
N ALA A 68 -10.29 11.10 -21.07
CA ALA A 68 -11.18 10.46 -22.05
C ALA A 68 -11.63 11.40 -23.20
N ASN A 69 -11.48 12.71 -22.99
CA ASN A 69 -11.71 13.80 -23.93
C ASN A 69 -10.47 14.16 -24.78
N GLY A 70 -9.37 13.41 -24.68
CA GLY A 70 -8.14 13.61 -25.44
C GLY A 70 -7.32 14.83 -25.00
N ARG A 71 -7.72 15.54 -23.95
CA ARG A 71 -6.98 16.69 -23.42
C ARG A 71 -5.82 16.23 -22.53
N PRO A 72 -4.67 16.90 -22.60
CA PRO A 72 -3.56 16.64 -21.69
C PRO A 72 -3.97 17.03 -20.27
N GLY A 73 -3.75 16.12 -19.33
CA GLY A 73 -3.92 16.36 -17.90
C GLY A 73 -2.86 15.60 -17.12
N HIS A 74 -2.90 15.74 -15.80
CA HIS A 74 -2.02 15.01 -14.90
C HIS A 74 -2.83 14.30 -13.83
N VAL A 75 -2.41 13.07 -13.49
CA VAL A 75 -2.98 12.34 -12.36
C VAL A 75 -1.94 12.20 -11.26
N ALA A 76 -2.37 12.51 -10.05
CA ALA A 76 -1.59 12.34 -8.83
C ALA A 76 -2.07 11.12 -8.03
N GLY A 77 -1.14 10.39 -7.41
CA GLY A 77 -1.43 9.34 -6.44
C GLY A 77 -1.14 7.91 -6.93
N ILE A 78 -0.58 7.09 -6.02
CA ILE A 78 -0.24 5.68 -6.25
C ILE A 78 -0.51 4.88 -4.96
N PRO A 79 -1.15 3.69 -5.04
CA PRO A 79 -1.70 3.04 -6.24
C PRO A 79 -3.10 3.52 -6.66
N PHE A 80 -3.80 4.28 -5.82
CA PHE A 80 -5.11 4.84 -6.15
C PHE A 80 -4.93 6.24 -6.76
N MET A 81 -5.60 6.48 -7.88
CA MET A 81 -5.67 7.81 -8.49
C MET A 81 -6.37 8.76 -7.54
N ALA A 82 -5.59 9.67 -6.96
CA ALA A 82 -6.01 10.57 -5.92
C ALA A 82 -6.50 11.91 -6.47
N ALA A 83 -6.01 12.40 -7.60
CA ALA A 83 -6.55 13.62 -8.20
C ALA A 83 -6.30 13.64 -9.71
N TYR A 84 -7.20 14.27 -10.47
CA TYR A 84 -6.98 14.62 -11.86
C TYR A 84 -6.97 16.15 -11.97
N PHE A 85 -5.88 16.68 -12.50
CA PHE A 85 -5.70 18.09 -12.80
C PHE A 85 -5.81 18.29 -14.32
N ASP A 86 -6.65 19.23 -14.75
CA ASP A 86 -6.69 19.66 -16.15
C ASP A 86 -5.48 20.54 -16.52
N ASP A 87 -5.43 20.95 -17.77
CA ASP A 87 -4.46 21.88 -18.35
C ASP A 87 -4.47 23.27 -17.71
N GLN A 88 -5.50 23.60 -16.92
CA GLN A 88 -5.62 24.85 -16.14
C GLN A 88 -5.29 24.66 -14.65
N GLY A 89 -4.85 23.46 -14.23
CA GLY A 89 -4.52 23.15 -12.85
C GLY A 89 -5.73 23.05 -11.91
N ARG A 90 -6.94 22.95 -12.46
CA ARG A 90 -8.17 22.79 -11.66
C ARG A 90 -8.34 21.32 -11.26
N ASP A 91 -8.57 21.09 -9.96
CA ASP A 91 -8.94 19.78 -9.43
C ASP A 91 -10.45 19.55 -9.68
N TYR A 92 -10.78 18.56 -10.51
CA TYR A 92 -12.17 18.21 -10.83
C TYR A 92 -12.76 17.13 -9.93
N VAL A 93 -11.99 16.62 -8.96
CA VAL A 93 -12.35 15.41 -8.23
C VAL A 93 -12.42 15.61 -6.71
N GLY A 94 -12.46 16.85 -6.21
CA GLY A 94 -12.29 17.23 -4.80
C GLY A 94 -12.91 16.31 -3.72
N THR A 95 -14.12 15.76 -3.91
CA THR A 95 -14.72 14.80 -2.94
C THR A 95 -14.22 13.35 -3.13
N GLN A 96 -14.02 12.89 -4.36
CA GLN A 96 -13.45 11.56 -4.65
C GLN A 96 -11.93 11.53 -4.37
N THR A 97 -11.28 12.69 -4.50
CA THR A 97 -9.88 12.91 -4.16
C THR A 97 -9.61 12.50 -2.72
N MET A 98 -10.47 12.93 -1.79
CA MET A 98 -10.31 12.59 -0.38
C MET A 98 -10.41 11.07 -0.14
N VAL A 99 -11.33 10.37 -0.82
CA VAL A 99 -11.48 8.91 -0.69
C VAL A 99 -10.25 8.17 -1.20
N ALA A 100 -9.72 8.56 -2.35
CA ALA A 100 -8.54 7.93 -2.94
C ALA A 100 -7.26 8.25 -2.16
N VAL A 101 -7.15 9.45 -1.61
CA VAL A 101 -6.08 9.83 -0.67
C VAL A 101 -6.13 8.97 0.60
N LEU A 102 -7.32 8.76 1.18
CA LEU A 102 -7.48 7.87 2.33
C LEU A 102 -7.14 6.41 1.96
N ALA A 103 -7.55 5.93 0.79
CA ALA A 103 -7.21 4.60 0.32
C ALA A 103 -5.68 4.42 0.14
N ASN A 104 -4.97 5.43 -0.37
CA ASN A 104 -3.51 5.43 -0.43
C ASN A 104 -2.89 5.39 0.96
N ALA A 105 -3.36 6.21 1.89
CA ALA A 105 -2.87 6.19 3.27
C ALA A 105 -3.06 4.81 3.93
N VAL A 106 -4.23 4.18 3.73
CA VAL A 106 -4.52 2.83 4.21
C VAL A 106 -3.60 1.79 3.56
N PHE A 107 -3.40 1.85 2.24
CA PHE A 107 -2.49 0.97 1.53
C PHE A 107 -1.07 1.08 2.09
N TRP A 108 -0.52 2.29 2.17
CA TRP A 108 0.83 2.55 2.65
C TRP A 108 1.00 2.18 4.13
N TYR A 109 -0.05 2.34 4.93
CA TYR A 109 -0.07 1.85 6.30
C TYR A 109 0.02 0.32 6.39
N LEU A 110 -0.68 -0.40 5.52
CA LEU A 110 -0.78 -1.86 5.56
C LEU A 110 0.38 -2.56 4.85
N PHE A 111 1.01 -1.91 3.86
CA PHE A 111 1.97 -2.54 2.97
C PHE A 111 3.23 -3.10 3.68
N PRO A 112 3.92 -2.36 4.58
CA PRO A 112 5.09 -2.92 5.27
C PRO A 112 4.74 -4.15 6.13
N ARG A 113 3.54 -4.19 6.70
CA ARG A 113 3.04 -5.33 7.48
C ARG A 113 2.79 -6.55 6.60
N LEU A 114 2.23 -6.35 5.41
CA LEU A 114 2.11 -7.41 4.40
C LEU A 114 3.47 -8.01 4.07
N VAL A 115 4.47 -7.16 3.81
CA VAL A 115 5.84 -7.59 3.48
C VAL A 115 6.44 -8.43 4.60
N VAL A 116 6.31 -8.03 5.88
CA VAL A 116 6.82 -8.80 7.01
C VAL A 116 6.18 -10.19 7.10
N VAL A 117 4.85 -10.29 6.96
CA VAL A 117 4.15 -11.60 7.05
C VAL A 117 4.53 -12.51 5.88
N VAL A 118 4.61 -11.96 4.66
CA VAL A 118 4.99 -12.72 3.47
C VAL A 118 6.41 -13.24 3.58
N THR A 119 7.36 -12.36 3.92
CA THR A 119 8.79 -12.72 4.04
C THR A 119 9.03 -13.77 5.12
N ASP A 120 8.39 -13.63 6.29
CA ASP A 120 8.44 -14.62 7.36
C ASP A 120 7.87 -15.98 6.91
N THR A 121 6.70 -15.96 6.25
CA THR A 121 6.05 -17.18 5.76
C THR A 121 6.92 -17.89 4.70
N VAL A 122 7.53 -17.15 3.78
CA VAL A 122 8.46 -17.71 2.78
C VAL A 122 9.70 -18.29 3.46
N ARG A 123 10.25 -17.61 4.46
CA ARG A 123 11.41 -18.11 5.23
C ARG A 123 11.08 -19.43 5.94
N GLN A 124 9.94 -19.51 6.60
CA GLN A 124 9.49 -20.73 7.28
C GLN A 124 9.29 -21.90 6.31
N ARG A 125 8.66 -21.65 5.15
CA ARG A 125 8.49 -22.68 4.10
C ARG A 125 9.83 -23.21 3.60
N ARG A 126 10.81 -22.33 3.36
CA ARG A 126 12.16 -22.73 2.94
C ARG A 126 12.89 -23.54 4.00
N GLN A 127 12.77 -23.17 5.27
CA GLN A 127 13.37 -23.93 6.37
C GLN A 127 12.75 -25.32 6.50
N ARG A 128 11.43 -25.45 6.37
CA ARG A 128 10.73 -26.74 6.39
C ARG A 128 11.15 -27.64 5.23
N ALA A 129 11.20 -27.10 4.01
CA ALA A 129 11.62 -27.86 2.83
C ALA A 129 13.07 -28.37 2.95
N ARG A 130 13.96 -27.62 3.60
CA ARG A 130 15.33 -28.07 3.90
C ARG A 130 15.37 -29.16 4.97
N ALA A 131 14.52 -29.06 6.00
CA ALA A 131 14.47 -30.07 7.06
C ALA A 131 13.93 -31.42 6.58
N THR A 132 13.09 -31.44 5.54
CA THR A 132 12.57 -32.68 4.94
C THR A 132 13.50 -33.29 3.87
N ALA A 133 14.54 -32.57 3.45
CA ALA A 133 15.49 -33.02 2.43
C ALA A 133 16.77 -33.64 3.01
N ASN A 134 16.94 -33.57 4.34
CA ASN A 134 18.01 -34.21 5.11
C ASN A 134 17.44 -35.39 5.89
#